data_AF-A0A0G1BBS7-F1
#
_entry.id   AF-A0A0G1BBS7-F1
#
_cell.length_a   1.000
_cell.length_b   1.000
_cell.length_c   1.000
_cell.angle_alpha   90.00
_cell.angle_beta   90.00
_cell.angle_gamma   90.00
#
_symmetry.space_group_name_H-M   'P 1'
#
loop_
_entity.id
_entity.type
_entity.pdbx_description
1 polymer ?
#
loop_
_entity_poly.entity_id
_entity_poly.type
_entity_poly.pdbx_seq_one_letter_code
_entity_poly.pdbx_strand_id
1 'polypeptide(L)'
;MSLIKIDNLPPQLFSYLGLNHLTPDQQMEILEQIKEVISNRLLEKLIDRLDLATADKLALAYQKNDSAIAMEILKIAVPDLAKIIAAEITAYISELTMEVNK
;
A
#
# COMPACT_ATOMS: atom_id res chain seq x y z
N MET A 1 10.82 3.91 3.66
CA MET A 1 10.18 4.40 2.43
C MET A 1 9.04 3.47 2.06
N SER A 2 7.82 3.98 1.95
CA SER A 2 6.64 3.16 1.65
C SER A 2 6.46 2.94 0.15
N LEU A 3 5.89 1.78 -0.21
CA LEU A 3 5.65 1.35 -1.60
C LEU A 3 4.55 2.12 -2.30
N ILE A 4 3.59 2.62 -1.52
CA ILE A 4 2.38 3.22 -2.07
C ILE A 4 2.54 4.75 -1.98
N LYS A 5 2.53 5.45 -3.12
CA LYS A 5 2.36 6.91 -3.12
C LYS A 5 0.91 7.23 -2.77
N ILE A 6 0.71 8.22 -1.90
CA ILE A 6 -0.63 8.66 -1.46
C ILE A 6 -1.48 9.08 -2.67
N ASP A 7 -0.85 9.65 -3.70
CA ASP A 7 -1.49 10.03 -4.97
C ASP A 7 -2.05 8.86 -5.78
N ASN A 8 -1.63 7.62 -5.51
CA ASN A 8 -2.13 6.40 -6.17
C ASN A 8 -3.25 5.70 -5.38
N LEU A 9 -3.61 6.22 -4.21
CA LEU A 9 -4.74 5.70 -3.45
C LEU A 9 -6.03 6.28 -4.06
N PRO A 10 -7.04 5.45 -4.39
CA PRO A 10 -8.26 5.95 -4.98
C PRO A 10 -8.87 7.01 -4.04
N PRO A 11 -9.20 8.23 -4.54
CA PRO A 11 -9.73 9.31 -3.70
C PRO A 11 -11.05 8.95 -3.01
N GLN A 12 -11.71 7.89 -3.50
CA GLN A 12 -12.90 7.30 -2.93
C GLN A 12 -12.64 6.60 -1.58
N LEU A 13 -11.38 6.35 -1.22
CA LEU A 13 -10.98 5.69 0.03
C LEU A 13 -11.53 6.37 1.27
N PHE A 14 -11.45 7.70 1.33
CA PHE A 14 -11.96 8.47 2.47
C PHE A 14 -13.47 8.33 2.63
N SER A 15 -14.20 8.25 1.51
CA SER A 15 -15.64 8.04 1.51
C SER A 15 -16.03 6.60 1.85
N TYR A 16 -15.26 5.60 1.40
CA TYR A 16 -15.45 4.20 1.77
C TYR A 16 -15.16 3.93 3.26
N LEU A 17 -14.14 4.58 3.81
CA LEU A 17 -13.77 4.50 5.21
C LEU A 17 -14.65 5.36 6.14
N GLY A 18 -15.57 6.15 5.57
CA GLY A 18 -16.41 7.07 6.33
C GLY A 18 -15.63 8.23 6.98
N LEU A 19 -14.36 8.46 6.62
CA LEU A 19 -13.46 9.45 7.21
C LEU A 19 -13.68 10.88 6.69
N ASN A 20 -14.73 11.10 5.91
CA ASN A 20 -15.11 12.43 5.40
C ASN A 20 -15.38 13.46 6.50
N HIS A 21 -15.59 13.02 7.75
CA HIS A 21 -15.79 13.87 8.91
C HIS A 21 -14.48 14.27 9.62
N LEU A 22 -13.35 13.66 9.26
CA LEU A 22 -12.04 13.97 9.83
C LEU A 22 -11.37 15.14 9.11
N THR A 23 -10.49 15.85 9.81
CA THR A 23 -9.71 16.92 9.20
C THR A 23 -8.72 16.37 8.18
N PRO A 24 -8.26 17.19 7.21
CA PRO A 24 -7.24 16.78 6.25
C PRO A 24 -5.98 16.19 6.91
N ASP A 25 -5.56 16.75 8.05
CA ASP A 25 -4.40 16.24 8.80
C ASP A 25 -4.66 14.85 9.39
N GLN A 26 -5.84 14.62 9.98
CA GLN A 26 -6.22 13.30 10.52
C GLN A 26 -6.40 12.27 9.40
N GLN A 27 -6.97 12.67 8.27
CA GLN A 27 -7.08 11.84 7.08
C GLN A 27 -5.71 11.42 6.55
N MET A 28 -4.74 12.35 6.57
CA MET A 28 -3.37 12.10 6.13
C MET A 28 -2.62 11.17 7.08
N GLU A 29 -2.80 11.31 8.39
CA GLU A 29 -2.21 10.43 9.40
C GLU A 29 -2.73 8.99 9.29
N ILE A 30 -4.04 8.82 9.11
CA ILE A 30 -4.65 7.50 8.89
C ILE A 30 -4.17 6.90 7.56
N LEU A 31 -4.04 7.70 6.51
CA LEU A 31 -3.48 7.23 5.25
C LEU A 31 -2.04 6.77 5.39
N GLU A 32 -1.21 7.46 6.16
CA GLU A 32 0.17 7.04 6.41
C GLU A 32 0.22 5.70 7.15
N GLN A 33 -0.64 5.49 8.15
CA GLN A 33 -0.76 4.21 8.84
C GLN A 33 -1.25 3.09 7.92
N ILE A 34 -2.32 3.33 7.15
CA ILE A 34 -2.82 2.38 6.14
C ILE A 34 -1.71 2.03 5.15
N LYS A 35 -0.98 3.04 4.66
CA LYS A 35 0.12 2.89 3.71
C LYS A 35 1.27 2.09 4.29
N GLU A 36 1.62 2.28 5.55
CA GLU A 36 2.69 1.54 6.21
C GLU A 36 2.30 0.06 6.41
N VAL A 37 1.11 -0.19 7.00
CA VAL A 37 0.60 -1.54 7.23
C VAL A 37 0.48 -2.30 5.91
N ILE A 38 -0.09 -1.67 4.89
CA ILE A 38 -0.28 -2.32 3.58
C ILE A 38 1.04 -2.47 2.84
N SER A 39 1.97 -1.52 2.94
CA SER A 39 3.31 -1.68 2.35
C SER A 39 4.03 -2.89 2.95
N ASN A 40 3.93 -3.10 4.27
CA ASN A 40 4.54 -4.25 4.94
C ASN A 40 3.85 -5.57 4.56
N ARG A 41 2.51 -5.63 4.61
CA ARG A 41 1.73 -6.82 4.19
C ARG A 41 1.98 -7.17 2.72
N LEU A 42 2.11 -6.15 1.86
CA LEU A 42 2.45 -6.36 0.45
C LEU A 42 3.88 -6.84 0.30
N LEU A 43 4.85 -6.26 1.00
CA LEU A 43 6.25 -6.73 0.95
C LEU A 43 6.34 -8.22 1.26
N GLU A 44 5.67 -8.70 2.30
CA GLU A 44 5.64 -10.13 2.64
C GLU A 44 5.03 -10.97 1.51
N LYS A 45 3.87 -10.58 0.98
CA LYS A 45 3.22 -11.31 -0.12
C LYS A 45 3.97 -11.24 -1.45
N LEU A 46 4.74 -10.19 -1.66
CA LEU A 46 5.54 -9.97 -2.85
C LEU A 46 6.85 -10.72 -2.76
N ILE A 47 7.47 -10.85 -1.59
CA ILE A 47 8.69 -11.66 -1.40
C ILE A 47 8.47 -13.10 -1.87
N ASP A 48 7.31 -13.70 -1.60
CA ASP A 48 6.99 -15.06 -2.07
C ASP A 48 6.72 -15.16 -3.58
N ARG A 49 6.42 -14.03 -4.24
CA ARG A 49 6.08 -13.97 -5.67
C ARG A 49 7.22 -13.44 -6.54
N LEU A 50 8.20 -12.77 -5.93
CA LEU A 50 9.36 -12.22 -6.60
C LEU A 50 10.43 -13.29 -6.68
N ASP A 51 10.99 -13.49 -7.87
CA ASP A 51 12.22 -14.25 -7.99
C ASP A 51 13.38 -13.47 -7.37
N LEU A 52 14.44 -14.19 -6.97
CA LEU A 52 15.60 -13.62 -6.29
C LEU A 52 16.20 -12.42 -7.06
N ALA A 53 16.23 -12.50 -8.39
CA ALA A 53 16.78 -11.46 -9.25
C ALA A 53 15.92 -10.18 -9.26
N THR A 54 14.61 -10.29 -9.10
CA THR A 54 13.73 -9.12 -8.99
C THR A 54 13.74 -8.56 -7.57
N ALA A 55 13.84 -9.41 -6.55
CA ALA A 55 14.00 -8.97 -5.17
C ALA A 55 15.29 -8.12 -4.99
N ASP A 56 16.40 -8.53 -5.60
CA ASP A 56 17.65 -7.75 -5.58
C ASP A 56 17.50 -6.38 -6.25
N LYS A 57 16.83 -6.32 -7.41
CA LYS A 57 16.55 -5.05 -8.09
C LYS A 57 15.66 -4.14 -7.27
N LEU A 58 14.67 -4.71 -6.58
CA LEU A 58 13.79 -3.99 -5.69
C LEU A 58 14.58 -3.43 -4.49
N ALA A 59 15.41 -4.24 -3.85
CA ALA A 59 16.27 -3.83 -2.74
C ALA A 59 17.23 -2.70 -3.14
N LEU A 60 17.81 -2.77 -4.34
CA LEU A 60 18.62 -1.71 -4.93
C LEU A 60 17.84 -0.42 -5.15
N ALA A 61 16.60 -0.50 -5.66
CA ALA A 61 15.74 0.66 -5.84
C ALA A 61 15.40 1.33 -4.48
N TYR A 62 15.15 0.53 -3.44
CA TYR A 62 14.92 1.02 -2.09
C TYR A 62 16.16 1.68 -1.47
N GLN A 63 17.34 1.08 -1.61
CA GLN A 63 18.59 1.70 -1.13
C GLN A 63 18.82 3.07 -1.77
N LYS A 64 18.42 3.22 -3.03
CA LYS A 64 18.54 4.48 -3.78
C LYS A 64 17.39 5.46 -3.49
N ASN A 65 16.47 5.11 -2.59
CA ASN A 65 15.27 5.89 -2.31
C ASN A 65 14.40 6.15 -3.57
N ASP A 66 14.54 5.30 -4.59
CA ASP A 66 13.87 5.46 -5.88
C ASP A 66 12.58 4.65 -5.92
N SER A 67 11.56 5.22 -5.28
CA SER A 67 10.23 4.64 -5.17
C SER A 67 9.49 4.54 -6.51
N ALA A 68 9.90 5.29 -7.54
CA ALA A 68 9.31 5.17 -8.87
C ALA A 68 9.79 3.89 -9.57
N ILE A 69 11.10 3.64 -9.53
CA ILE A 69 11.71 2.42 -10.08
C ILE A 69 11.21 1.18 -9.33
N ALA A 70 11.11 1.22 -8.01
CA ALA A 70 10.56 0.12 -7.22
C ALA A 70 9.13 -0.24 -7.66
N MET A 71 8.29 0.76 -7.95
CA MET A 71 6.92 0.56 -8.41
C MET A 71 6.87 -0.07 -9.82
N GLU A 72 7.75 0.34 -10.74
CA GLU A 72 7.82 -0.27 -12.08
C GLU A 72 8.27 -1.73 -12.03
N ILE A 73 9.29 -2.03 -11.21
CA ILE A 73 9.76 -3.40 -11.01
C ILE A 73 8.61 -4.28 -10.49
N LEU A 74 7.86 -3.80 -9.49
CA LEU A 74 6.73 -4.55 -8.94
C LEU A 74 5.58 -4.72 -9.94
N LYS A 75 5.29 -3.71 -10.77
CA LYS A 75 4.25 -3.82 -11.81
C LYS A 75 4.60 -4.86 -12.87
N ILE A 76 5.88 -4.97 -13.23
CA ILE A 76 6.35 -5.94 -14.21
C ILE A 76 6.34 -7.35 -13.62
N ALA A 77 6.85 -7.50 -12.39
CA ALA A 77 6.98 -8.80 -11.75
C ALA A 77 5.66 -9.34 -11.20
N VAL A 78 4.74 -8.45 -10.83
CA VAL A 78 3.43 -8.79 -10.28
C VAL A 78 2.35 -8.08 -11.10
N PRO A 79 1.87 -8.68 -12.20
CA PRO A 79 0.90 -8.05 -13.09
C PRO A 79 -0.44 -7.71 -12.40
N ASP A 80 -0.81 -8.44 -11.34
CA ASP A 80 -2.01 -8.16 -10.54
C ASP A 80 -1.74 -7.27 -9.31
N LEU A 81 -0.57 -6.61 -9.22
CA LEU A 81 -0.16 -5.80 -8.06
C LEU A 81 -1.24 -4.79 -7.63
N ALA A 82 -1.83 -4.08 -8.59
CA ALA A 82 -2.89 -3.09 -8.30
C ALA A 82 -4.14 -3.73 -7.67
N LYS A 83 -4.52 -4.93 -8.10
CA LYS A 83 -5.65 -5.68 -7.51
C LYS A 83 -5.31 -6.17 -6.11
N ILE A 84 -4.07 -6.63 -5.88
CA ILE A 84 -3.61 -7.08 -4.56
C ILE A 84 -3.58 -5.90 -3.58
N ILE A 85 -3.03 -4.76 -4.01
CA ILE A 85 -3.06 -3.51 -3.23
C ILE A 85 -4.50 -3.14 -2.89
N ALA A 86 -5.40 -3.11 -3.87
CA ALA A 86 -6.80 -2.76 -3.64
C ALA A 86 -7.50 -3.75 -2.68
N ALA A 87 -7.26 -5.05 -2.83
CA ALA A 87 -7.82 -6.08 -1.96
C ALA A 87 -7.32 -5.95 -0.52
N GLU A 88 -6.03 -5.68 -0.30
CA GLU A 88 -5.48 -5.46 1.04
C GLU A 88 -5.98 -4.17 1.68
N ILE A 89 -6.12 -3.11 0.88
CA ILE A 89 -6.77 -1.88 1.32
C ILE A 89 -8.19 -2.19 1.79
N THR A 90 -8.99 -2.87 0.97
CA THR A 90 -10.36 -3.22 1.34
C THR A 90 -10.42 -4.13 2.58
N ALA A 91 -9.52 -5.09 2.71
CA ALA A 91 -9.44 -5.98 3.87
C ALA A 91 -9.10 -5.21 5.15
N TYR A 92 -8.05 -4.39 5.12
CA TYR A 92 -7.64 -3.60 6.29
C TYR A 92 -8.69 -2.57 6.71
N ILE A 93 -9.35 -1.95 5.75
CA ILE A 93 -10.50 -1.06 6.01
C ILE A 93 -11.63 -1.81 6.70
N SER A 94 -11.95 -3.02 6.21
CA SER A 94 -12.99 -3.84 6.81
C SER A 94 -12.63 -4.26 8.24
N GLU A 95 -11.35 -4.58 8.50
CA GLU A 95 -10.82 -4.84 9.85
C GLU A 95 -11.01 -3.63 10.77
N LEU A 96 -10.58 -2.44 10.34
CA LEU A 96 -10.73 -1.20 11.12
C LEU A 96 -12.21 -0.88 11.42
N THR A 97 -13.09 -1.05 10.44
CA THR A 97 -14.53 -0.76 10.60
C THR A 97 -15.21 -1.74 11.55
N MET A 98 -14.73 -2.99 11.63
CA MET A 98 -15.20 -3.99 12.59
C MET A 98 -14.66 -3.75 14.01
N GLU A 99 -13.42 -3.28 14.16
CA GLU A 99 -12.85 -2.93 15.47
C GLU A 99 -13.54 -1.74 16.11
N VAL A 100 -13.94 -0.74 15.31
CA VAL A 100 -14.64 0.47 15.81
C VAL A 100 -16.07 0.19 16.27
N ASN A 101 -16.67 -0.94 15.88
CA ASN A 101 -18.04 -1.34 16.25
C ASN A 101 -18.12 -2.37 17.40
N LYS A 102 -17.01 -2.64 18.10
CA LYS A 102 -16.97 -3.46 19.32
C LYS A 102 -16.89 -2.58 20.57
#